data_AF-F4PUX6-F1
#
_entry.id   AF-F4PUX6-F1
#
_cell.length_a   1.000
_cell.length_b   1.000
_cell.length_c   1.000
_cell.angle_alpha   90.00
_cell.angle_beta   90.00
_cell.angle_gamma   90.00
#
_symmetry.space_group_name_H-M   'P 1'
#
loop_
_entity.id
_entity.type
_entity.pdbx_description
1 polymer ?
#
loop_
_entity_poly.entity_id
_entity_poly.type
_entity_poly.pdbx_seq_one_letter_code
_entity_poly.pdbx_strand_id
1 'polypeptide(L)'
;MSTKEQLPVVQASELAAGKRKSVISRRFRVVTDEDRLKLKQKTIELHIERLENDNELEIDEENDEEYKVDDQEDMVYSTPKNKRKLNREREKKKSQVKNLSFPIVLERSYLETYPPNVPTYNTIASTPSIYPPRHFCSICGYIGDYSCKQCYSRYCSKKCFAVHNDNRCKTSLY
;
A
#
# COMPACT_ATOMS: atom_id res chain seq x y z
N MET A 1 -3.38 -72.56 -41.87
CA MET A 1 -2.05 -71.99 -41.58
C MET A 1 -2.24 -70.49 -41.34
N SER A 2 -2.22 -70.06 -40.08
CA SER A 2 -2.31 -68.64 -39.71
C SER A 2 -1.39 -68.44 -38.52
N THR A 3 -0.13 -68.10 -38.80
CA THR A 3 0.90 -67.81 -37.80
C THR A 3 0.69 -66.39 -37.27
N LYS A 4 0.40 -66.27 -35.98
CA LYS A 4 0.43 -64.99 -35.25
C LYS A 4 1.88 -64.54 -35.13
N GLU A 5 2.24 -63.46 -35.78
CA GLU A 5 3.50 -62.76 -35.50
C GLU A 5 3.35 -61.98 -34.18
N GLN A 6 4.17 -62.34 -33.19
CA GLN A 6 4.32 -61.59 -31.94
C GLN A 6 5.39 -60.52 -32.15
N LEU A 7 5.01 -59.25 -31.96
CA LEU A 7 5.96 -58.13 -31.92
C LEU A 7 6.80 -58.20 -30.64
N PRO A 8 8.12 -57.94 -30.69
CA PRO A 8 8.98 -58.00 -29.52
C PRO A 8 8.70 -56.83 -28.57
N VAL A 9 8.48 -57.16 -27.30
CA VAL A 9 8.42 -56.20 -26.19
C VAL A 9 9.84 -55.64 -25.98
N VAL A 10 10.05 -54.40 -26.40
CA VAL A 10 11.29 -53.67 -26.09
C VAL A 10 11.24 -53.28 -24.61
N GLN A 11 12.08 -53.93 -23.81
CA GLN A 11 12.28 -53.57 -22.40
C GLN A 11 12.87 -52.16 -22.34
N ALA A 12 12.14 -51.24 -21.70
CA ALA A 12 12.62 -49.91 -21.39
C ALA A 12 13.68 -50.01 -20.27
N SER A 13 14.93 -50.27 -20.66
CA SER A 13 16.06 -50.16 -19.75
C SER A 13 16.33 -48.69 -19.41
N GLU A 14 15.90 -48.33 -18.20
CA GLU A 14 16.59 -47.44 -17.26
C GLU A 14 17.51 -46.37 -17.86
N LEU A 15 16.94 -45.31 -18.42
CA LEU A 15 17.61 -44.01 -18.48
C LEU A 15 17.25 -43.24 -17.21
N ALA A 16 17.92 -43.58 -16.10
CA ALA A 16 17.97 -42.74 -14.92
C ALA A 16 18.75 -41.45 -15.26
N ALA A 17 18.07 -40.50 -15.90
CA ALA A 17 18.57 -39.16 -16.12
C ALA A 17 18.78 -38.51 -14.74
N GLY A 18 20.02 -38.48 -14.27
CA GLY A 18 20.41 -37.76 -13.08
C GLY A 18 19.93 -36.31 -13.20
N LYS A 19 18.87 -35.97 -12.45
CA LYS A 19 18.32 -34.62 -12.41
C LYS A 19 19.39 -33.70 -11.83
N ARG A 20 20.12 -32.99 -12.70
CA ARG A 20 20.95 -31.86 -12.27
C ARG A 20 20.03 -30.90 -11.55
N LYS A 21 20.22 -30.73 -10.23
CA LYS A 21 19.47 -29.76 -9.44
C LYS A 21 19.84 -28.38 -9.98
N SER A 22 19.04 -27.82 -10.89
CA SER A 22 19.22 -26.45 -11.34
C SER A 22 18.93 -25.55 -10.15
N VAL A 23 19.99 -25.08 -9.49
CA VAL A 23 19.87 -24.10 -8.41
C VAL A 23 19.53 -22.77 -9.06
N ILE A 24 18.24 -22.57 -9.32
CA ILE A 24 17.70 -21.25 -9.67
C ILE A 24 18.15 -20.28 -8.56
N SER A 25 18.75 -19.16 -8.96
CA SER A 25 19.30 -18.19 -8.00
C SER A 25 18.19 -17.74 -7.03
N ARG A 26 18.56 -17.36 -5.79
CA ARG A 26 17.59 -16.93 -4.76
C ARG A 26 16.62 -15.85 -5.26
N ARG A 27 17.05 -14.99 -6.20
CA ARG A 27 16.24 -13.94 -6.83
C ARG A 27 15.13 -14.47 -7.76
N PHE A 28 15.23 -15.70 -8.23
CA PHE A 28 14.30 -16.31 -9.19
C PHE A 28 13.40 -17.39 -8.57
N ARG A 29 13.39 -17.55 -7.24
CA ARG A 29 12.64 -18.60 -6.54
C ARG A 29 11.12 -18.42 -6.46
N VAL A 30 10.56 -17.43 -7.15
CA VAL A 30 9.12 -17.23 -7.16
C VAL A 30 8.47 -18.15 -8.17
N VAL A 31 8.05 -19.31 -7.68
CA VAL A 31 7.46 -20.38 -8.49
C VAL A 31 5.94 -20.39 -8.33
N THR A 32 5.42 -20.13 -7.14
CA THR A 32 3.98 -20.20 -6.84
C THR A 32 3.33 -18.82 -6.79
N ASP A 33 2.00 -18.77 -6.89
CA ASP A 33 1.25 -17.53 -6.70
C ASP A 33 1.26 -17.04 -5.23
N GLU A 34 1.38 -17.94 -4.25
CA GLU A 34 1.53 -17.57 -2.84
C GLU A 34 2.82 -16.81 -2.55
N ASP A 35 3.93 -17.24 -3.15
CA ASP A 35 5.22 -16.55 -3.05
C ASP A 35 5.12 -15.12 -3.59
N ARG A 36 4.35 -14.93 -4.67
CA ARG A 36 4.09 -13.61 -5.26
C ARG A 36 3.28 -12.72 -4.32
N LEU A 37 2.28 -13.28 -3.64
CA LEU A 37 1.45 -12.55 -2.67
C LEU A 37 2.29 -12.08 -1.47
N LYS A 38 3.12 -12.98 -0.92
CA LYS A 38 4.01 -12.65 0.20
C LYS A 38 4.98 -11.53 -0.15
N LEU A 39 5.55 -11.55 -1.36
CA LEU A 39 6.45 -10.48 -1.79
C LEU A 39 5.70 -9.17 -2.02
N LYS A 40 4.48 -9.23 -2.58
CA LYS A 40 3.64 -8.04 -2.71
C LYS A 40 3.34 -7.43 -1.34
N GLN A 41 2.99 -8.24 -0.34
CA GLN A 41 2.76 -7.80 1.04
C GLN A 41 3.98 -7.09 1.60
N LYS A 42 5.17 -7.71 1.50
CA LYS A 42 6.42 -7.07 1.93
C LYS A 42 6.69 -5.73 1.25
N THR A 43 6.42 -5.61 -0.05
CA THR A 43 6.60 -4.32 -0.74
C THR A 43 5.60 -3.25 -0.32
N ILE A 44 4.40 -3.65 0.12
CA ILE A 44 3.38 -2.75 0.65
C ILE A 44 3.79 -2.31 2.06
N GLU A 45 4.19 -3.25 2.92
CA GLU A 45 4.68 -2.99 4.28
C GLU A 45 5.85 -1.99 4.27
N LEU A 46 6.89 -2.25 3.46
CA LEU A 46 8.03 -1.31 3.32
C LEU A 46 7.60 0.07 2.81
N HIS A 47 6.56 0.14 1.99
CA HIS A 47 6.05 1.42 1.52
C HIS A 47 5.29 2.16 2.61
N ILE A 48 4.48 1.45 3.41
CA ILE A 48 3.76 1.99 4.55
C ILE A 48 4.75 2.51 5.58
N GLU A 49 5.76 1.71 5.95
CA GLU A 49 6.82 2.10 6.89
C GLU A 49 7.51 3.42 6.47
N ARG A 50 7.80 3.58 5.17
CA ARG A 50 8.34 4.82 4.65
C ARG A 50 7.39 6.01 4.82
N LEU A 51 6.10 5.81 4.55
CA LEU A 51 5.08 6.86 4.72
C LEU A 51 4.86 7.20 6.20
N GLU A 52 5.01 6.23 7.10
CA GLU A 52 4.92 6.45 8.54
C GLU A 52 6.10 7.31 9.02
N ASN A 53 7.32 7.01 8.59
CA ASN A 53 8.52 7.80 8.93
C ASN A 53 8.47 9.23 8.36
N ASP A 54 7.93 9.42 7.14
CA ASP A 54 7.81 10.76 6.52
C ASP A 54 6.74 11.64 7.22
N ASN A 55 5.85 11.05 8.04
CA ASN A 55 4.81 11.76 8.80
C ASN A 55 5.23 12.14 10.23
N GLU A 56 6.45 11.81 10.68
CA GLU A 56 6.95 12.28 11.98
C GLU A 56 7.07 13.82 11.94
N LEU A 57 6.05 14.49 12.46
CA LEU A 57 6.14 15.88 12.85
C LEU A 57 6.94 15.91 14.15
N GLU A 58 8.07 16.61 14.18
CA GLU A 58 8.69 17.05 15.43
C GLU A 58 7.61 17.83 16.19
N ILE A 59 7.04 17.19 17.22
CA ILE A 59 6.17 17.86 18.15
C ILE A 59 7.11 18.76 18.95
N ASP A 60 7.09 20.06 18.66
CA ASP A 60 7.75 21.06 19.51
C ASP A 60 7.08 21.00 20.90
N GLU A 61 7.56 20.11 21.76
CA GLU A 61 7.20 20.02 23.19
C GLU A 61 7.59 21.30 23.95
N GLU A 62 8.36 22.21 23.32
CA GLU A 62 8.83 23.47 23.92
C GLU A 62 7.80 24.60 23.94
N ASN A 63 6.60 24.44 23.36
CA ASN A 63 5.56 25.47 23.43
C ASN A 63 4.54 25.26 24.57
N ASP A 64 4.95 24.57 25.63
CA ASP A 64 4.32 24.58 26.95
C ASP A 64 4.67 25.89 27.71
N GLU A 65 4.77 27.03 27.03
CA GLU A 65 4.73 28.32 27.70
C GLU A 65 3.34 28.50 28.30
N GLU A 66 3.23 28.06 29.56
CA GLU A 66 2.19 28.40 30.53
C GLU A 66 1.75 29.84 30.31
N TYR A 67 0.66 30.02 29.56
CA TYR A 67 0.08 31.33 29.30
C TYR A 67 -0.51 31.82 30.61
N LYS A 68 0.34 32.45 31.44
CA LYS A 68 -0.12 33.25 32.56
C LYS A 68 -1.03 34.30 31.98
N VAL A 69 -2.32 34.11 32.20
CA VAL A 69 -3.32 35.15 32.02
C VAL A 69 -3.01 36.18 33.09
N ASP A 70 -2.09 37.09 32.81
CA ASP A 70 -1.96 38.32 33.57
C ASP A 70 -3.24 39.11 33.28
N ASP A 71 -4.23 38.96 34.17
CA ASP A 71 -5.43 39.77 34.28
C ASP A 71 -5.04 41.20 34.73
N GLN A 72 -4.19 41.88 33.96
CA GLN A 72 -4.00 43.32 34.08
C GLN A 72 -4.71 44.00 32.90
N GLU A 73 -5.80 44.65 33.25
CA GLU A 73 -6.70 45.40 32.37
C GLU A 73 -5.96 46.46 31.54
N ASP A 74 -5.43 46.09 30.38
CA ASP A 74 -5.04 47.06 29.36
C ASP A 74 -6.30 47.59 28.66
N MET A 75 -6.85 48.68 29.22
CA MET A 75 -7.86 49.52 28.58
C MET A 75 -7.32 50.12 27.26
N VAL A 76 -7.36 49.35 26.18
CA VAL A 76 -7.02 49.81 24.83
C VAL A 76 -8.15 50.70 24.31
N TYR A 77 -7.92 52.01 24.29
CA TYR A 77 -8.81 52.98 23.64
C TYR A 77 -9.17 52.54 22.22
N SER A 78 -10.47 52.57 21.93
CA SER A 78 -11.06 52.06 20.69
C SER A 78 -10.83 53.02 19.51
N THR A 79 -9.59 53.08 19.00
CA THR A 79 -9.33 53.73 17.71
C THR A 79 -9.75 52.80 16.56
N PRO A 80 -10.27 53.32 15.44
CA PRO A 80 -10.76 52.51 14.32
C PRO A 80 -9.67 51.60 13.70
N LYS A 81 -8.39 51.99 13.79
CA LYS A 81 -7.25 51.17 13.35
C LYS A 81 -7.04 49.94 14.24
N ASN A 82 -7.19 50.07 15.56
CA ASN A 82 -7.04 48.96 16.51
C ASN A 82 -8.19 47.94 16.40
N LYS A 83 -9.42 48.40 16.14
CA LYS A 83 -10.59 47.52 15.89
C LYS A 83 -10.39 46.62 14.67
N ARG A 84 -9.80 47.15 13.58
CA ARG A 84 -9.54 46.37 12.36
C ARG A 84 -8.46 45.30 12.57
N LYS A 85 -7.42 45.60 13.35
CA LYS A 85 -6.36 44.63 13.71
C LYS A 85 -6.92 43.50 14.59
N LEU A 86 -7.70 43.85 15.62
CA LEU A 86 -8.39 42.90 16.50
C LEU A 86 -9.38 42.00 15.75
N ASN A 87 -10.18 42.56 14.83
CA ASN A 87 -11.10 41.76 14.02
C ASN A 87 -10.34 40.81 13.08
N ARG A 88 -9.24 41.24 12.48
CA ARG A 88 -8.40 40.38 11.62
C ARG A 88 -7.74 39.25 12.41
N GLU A 89 -7.30 39.50 13.64
CA GLU A 89 -6.77 38.47 14.54
C GLU A 89 -7.87 37.50 15.02
N ARG A 90 -9.06 38.00 15.35
CA ARG A 90 -10.24 37.16 15.67
C ARG A 90 -10.67 36.31 14.48
N GLU A 91 -10.64 36.85 13.26
CA GLU A 91 -10.93 36.09 12.03
C GLU A 91 -9.86 35.04 11.75
N LYS A 92 -8.56 35.37 11.92
CA LYS A 92 -7.47 34.41 11.80
C LYS A 92 -7.58 33.26 12.80
N LYS A 93 -7.93 33.55 14.06
CA LYS A 93 -8.21 32.56 15.10
C LYS A 93 -9.45 31.71 14.74
N LYS A 94 -10.51 32.32 14.22
CA LYS A 94 -11.71 31.60 13.73
C LYS A 94 -11.45 30.74 12.49
N SER A 95 -10.48 31.11 11.64
CA SER A 95 -10.09 30.32 10.47
C SER A 95 -9.10 29.20 10.79
N GLN A 96 -8.21 29.38 11.77
CA GLN A 96 -7.28 28.34 12.25
C GLN A 96 -8.03 27.14 12.85
N VAL A 97 -9.17 27.37 13.49
CA VAL A 97 -9.97 26.31 14.13
C VAL A 97 -10.68 25.39 13.10
N LYS A 98 -10.67 25.73 11.81
CA LYS A 98 -11.54 25.05 10.81
C LYS A 98 -10.88 23.94 10.00
N ASN A 99 -9.56 23.80 10.03
CA ASN A 99 -8.85 22.76 9.29
C ASN A 99 -8.08 21.86 10.27
N LEU A 100 -8.80 20.95 10.92
CA LEU A 100 -8.17 19.93 11.77
C LEU A 100 -7.57 18.84 10.88
N SER A 101 -6.40 18.34 11.26
CA SER A 101 -5.84 17.15 10.62
C SER A 101 -6.72 15.94 10.92
N PHE A 102 -6.71 14.97 10.01
CA PHE A 102 -7.52 13.76 10.14
C PHE A 102 -7.31 13.00 11.47
N PRO A 103 -6.08 12.83 11.98
CA PRO A 103 -5.85 12.19 13.29
C PRO A 103 -6.57 12.90 14.44
N ILE A 104 -6.51 14.24 14.47
CA ILE A 104 -7.16 15.04 15.53
C ILE A 104 -8.69 14.90 15.45
N VAL A 105 -9.25 14.78 14.25
CA VAL A 105 -10.70 14.54 14.07
C VAL A 105 -11.09 13.16 14.59
N LEU A 106 -10.26 12.13 14.38
CA LEU A 106 -10.51 10.78 14.91
C LEU A 106 -10.51 10.75 16.44
N GLU A 107 -9.50 11.35 17.08
CA GLU A 107 -9.43 11.41 18.55
C GLU A 107 -10.66 12.12 19.15
N ARG A 108 -11.07 13.25 18.56
CA ARG A 108 -12.25 14.01 19.00
C ARG A 108 -13.58 13.32 18.73
N SER A 109 -13.60 12.30 17.90
CA SER A 109 -14.83 11.58 17.57
C SER A 109 -15.18 10.49 18.60
N TYR A 110 -14.30 10.22 19.58
CA TYR A 110 -14.53 9.28 20.69
C TYR A 110 -15.13 7.94 20.23
N LEU A 111 -14.56 7.36 19.16
CA LEU A 111 -15.10 6.17 18.49
C LEU A 111 -15.27 4.96 19.42
N GLU A 112 -14.46 4.86 20.48
CA GLU A 112 -14.52 3.80 21.49
C GLU A 112 -15.76 3.86 22.39
N THR A 113 -16.42 5.02 22.48
CA THR A 113 -17.63 5.19 23.30
C THR A 113 -18.88 4.63 22.60
N TYR A 114 -18.82 4.42 21.28
CA TYR A 114 -19.96 3.91 20.53
C TYR A 114 -20.20 2.42 20.83
N PRO A 115 -21.47 1.98 20.90
CA PRO A 115 -21.79 0.57 21.08
C PRO A 115 -21.34 -0.26 19.86
N PRO A 116 -21.04 -1.56 20.04
CA PRO A 116 -20.46 -2.42 19.00
C PRO A 116 -21.34 -2.63 17.76
N ASN A 117 -22.62 -2.26 17.82
CA ASN A 117 -23.56 -2.34 16.71
C ASN A 117 -23.46 -1.10 15.76
N VAL A 118 -22.83 -0.01 16.20
CA VAL A 118 -22.70 1.19 15.38
C VAL A 118 -21.37 1.13 14.62
N PRO A 119 -21.40 1.11 13.27
CA PRO A 119 -20.17 1.10 12.49
C PRO A 119 -19.47 2.46 12.60
N THR A 120 -18.26 2.46 13.14
CA THR A 120 -17.32 3.57 13.17
C THR A 120 -16.30 3.49 12.03
N TYR A 121 -15.50 4.54 11.83
CA TYR A 121 -14.42 4.60 10.85
C TYR A 121 -13.49 3.37 10.89
N ASN A 122 -13.19 2.87 12.09
CA ASN A 122 -12.29 1.72 12.28
C ASN A 122 -12.97 0.37 11.99
N THR A 123 -14.28 0.27 12.22
CA THR A 123 -15.01 -1.00 12.16
C THR A 123 -15.71 -1.26 10.83
N ILE A 124 -15.89 -0.24 9.99
CA ILE A 124 -16.67 -0.36 8.75
C ILE A 124 -15.94 -1.10 7.62
N ALA A 125 -14.73 -1.61 7.88
CA ALA A 125 -13.94 -2.36 6.92
C ALA A 125 -14.72 -3.58 6.39
N SER A 126 -14.82 -3.69 5.06
CA SER A 126 -15.48 -4.83 4.43
C SER A 126 -14.71 -6.12 4.68
N THR A 127 -15.44 -7.23 4.78
CA THR A 127 -14.84 -8.57 4.78
C THR A 127 -14.08 -8.84 3.46
N PRO A 128 -13.08 -9.73 3.48
CA PRO A 128 -12.34 -10.08 2.28
C PRO A 128 -13.25 -10.72 1.21
N SER A 129 -12.87 -10.57 -0.06
CA SER A 129 -13.61 -11.16 -1.18
C SER A 129 -13.71 -12.68 -1.05
N ILE A 130 -14.92 -13.21 -1.24
CA ILE A 130 -15.21 -14.65 -1.30
C ILE A 130 -14.79 -15.24 -2.67
N TYR A 131 -14.69 -14.40 -3.70
CA TYR A 131 -14.35 -14.82 -5.06
C TYR A 131 -12.85 -14.81 -5.31
N PRO A 132 -12.34 -15.74 -6.16
CA PRO A 132 -10.93 -15.78 -6.52
C PRO A 132 -10.52 -14.50 -7.30
N PRO A 133 -9.29 -14.01 -7.08
CA PRO A 133 -8.81 -12.82 -7.77
C PRO A 133 -8.67 -13.06 -9.27
N ARG A 134 -9.14 -12.12 -10.08
CA ARG A 134 -8.90 -12.11 -11.52
C ARG A 134 -7.60 -11.37 -11.83
N HIS A 135 -6.85 -11.88 -12.80
CA HIS A 135 -5.57 -11.31 -13.21
C HIS A 135 -5.68 -10.58 -14.55
N PHE A 136 -5.46 -9.28 -14.52
CA PHE A 136 -5.46 -8.42 -15.70
C PHE A 136 -4.07 -7.85 -15.97
N CYS A 137 -3.80 -7.63 -17.25
CA CYS A 137 -2.61 -6.96 -17.72
C CYS A 137 -2.62 -5.51 -17.25
N SER A 138 -1.54 -5.08 -16.59
CA SER A 138 -1.37 -3.71 -16.08
C SER A 138 -1.24 -2.63 -17.18
N ILE A 139 -1.15 -3.05 -18.45
CA ILE A 139 -0.94 -2.16 -19.59
C ILE A 139 -2.20 -1.99 -20.43
N CYS A 140 -2.80 -3.09 -20.87
CA CYS A 140 -3.95 -3.06 -21.77
C CYS A 140 -5.26 -3.56 -21.13
N GLY A 141 -5.22 -4.08 -19.90
CA GLY A 141 -6.42 -4.58 -19.20
C GLY A 141 -6.93 -5.95 -19.67
N TYR A 142 -6.34 -6.58 -20.70
CA TYR A 142 -6.68 -7.95 -21.10
C TYR A 142 -6.25 -8.99 -20.04
N ILE A 143 -6.62 -10.26 -20.20
CA ILE A 143 -6.22 -11.34 -19.29
C ILE A 143 -4.68 -11.40 -19.19
N GLY A 144 -4.17 -11.35 -17.96
CA GLY A 144 -2.74 -11.27 -17.66
C GLY A 144 -2.15 -12.63 -17.32
N ASP A 145 -1.87 -13.45 -18.33
CA ASP A 145 -1.37 -14.82 -18.17
C ASP A 145 0.06 -14.88 -17.62
N TYR A 146 0.87 -13.85 -17.89
CA TYR A 146 2.28 -13.81 -17.51
C TYR A 146 2.54 -12.85 -16.36
N SER A 147 3.59 -13.11 -15.58
CA SER A 147 4.02 -12.28 -14.46
C SER A 147 5.47 -11.84 -14.62
N CYS A 148 5.75 -10.56 -14.34
CA CYS A 148 7.12 -10.04 -14.27
C CYS A 148 7.87 -10.66 -13.08
N LYS A 149 9.14 -11.04 -13.27
CA LYS A 149 9.95 -11.68 -12.21
C LYS A 149 10.45 -10.71 -11.14
N GLN A 150 10.48 -9.41 -11.43
CA GLN A 150 11.01 -8.40 -10.52
C GLN A 150 9.91 -7.77 -9.67
N CYS A 151 8.85 -7.28 -10.31
CA CYS A 151 7.77 -6.55 -9.63
C CYS A 151 6.44 -7.32 -9.57
N TYR A 152 6.37 -8.54 -10.13
CA TYR A 152 5.19 -9.42 -10.09
C TYR A 152 3.92 -8.87 -10.77
N SER A 153 4.01 -7.73 -11.46
CA SER A 153 2.91 -7.22 -12.27
C SER A 153 2.58 -8.17 -13.42
N ARG A 154 1.30 -8.26 -13.77
CA ARG A 154 0.81 -9.18 -14.82
C ARG A 154 0.76 -8.50 -16.18
N TYR A 155 1.05 -9.26 -17.23
CA TYR A 155 1.00 -8.82 -18.61
C TYR A 155 0.46 -9.91 -19.53
N CYS A 156 -0.13 -9.52 -20.66
CA CYS A 156 -0.75 -10.47 -21.60
C CYS A 156 0.20 -10.93 -22.72
N SER A 157 1.22 -10.13 -23.08
CA SER A 157 2.06 -10.39 -24.25
C SER A 157 3.46 -9.78 -24.11
N LYS A 158 4.40 -10.19 -24.96
CA LYS A 158 5.77 -9.63 -25.03
C LYS A 158 5.79 -8.13 -25.31
N LYS A 159 4.84 -7.62 -26.11
CA LYS A 159 4.70 -6.18 -26.38
C LYS A 159 4.39 -5.41 -25.11
N CYS A 160 3.44 -5.94 -24.32
CA CYS A 160 3.15 -5.39 -23.00
C CYS A 160 4.36 -5.57 -22.07
N PHE A 161 5.08 -6.69 -22.11
CA PHE A 161 6.28 -6.84 -21.30
C PHE A 161 7.36 -5.77 -21.58
N ALA A 162 7.59 -5.41 -22.84
CA ALA A 162 8.53 -4.34 -23.20
C ALA A 162 8.11 -2.99 -22.58
N VAL A 163 6.87 -2.55 -22.83
CA VAL A 163 6.32 -1.32 -22.24
C VAL A 163 6.33 -1.36 -20.71
N HIS A 164 6.10 -2.54 -20.13
CA HIS A 164 6.15 -2.73 -18.69
C HIS A 164 7.57 -2.51 -18.15
N ASN A 165 8.57 -3.11 -18.80
CA ASN A 165 9.96 -3.04 -18.40
C ASN A 165 10.47 -1.59 -18.47
N ASP A 166 10.10 -0.87 -19.53
CA ASP A 166 10.58 0.50 -19.76
C ASP A 166 9.98 1.50 -18.76
N ASN A 167 8.67 1.42 -18.49
CA ASN A 167 7.95 2.51 -17.80
C ASN A 167 7.35 2.14 -16.44
N ARG A 168 7.21 0.85 -16.11
CA ARG A 168 6.41 0.39 -14.96
C ARG A 168 7.13 -0.56 -14.01
N CYS A 169 8.30 -1.08 -14.38
CA CYS A 169 9.04 -1.97 -13.50
C CYS A 169 9.81 -1.15 -12.45
N LYS A 170 9.48 -1.31 -11.16
CA LYS A 170 10.16 -0.65 -10.03
C LYS A 170 11.64 -1.01 -9.89
N THR A 171 12.09 -2.00 -10.66
CA THR A 171 13.49 -2.40 -10.78
C THR A 171 13.65 -2.78 -12.25
N SER A 172 13.88 -1.81 -13.13
CA SER A 172 14.21 -2.12 -14.53
C SER A 172 15.40 -3.10 -14.56
N LEU A 173 15.42 -4.05 -15.50
CA LEU A 173 16.59 -4.93 -15.72
C LEU A 173 17.79 -4.21 -16.36
N TYR A 174 17.68 -2.90 -16.57
CA TYR A 174 18.71 -2.00 -17.09
C TYR A 174 18.81 -0.78 -16.19
#